data_AF-A0AAU9IH74-F1
#
_entry.id   AF-A0AAU9IH74-F1
#
_cell.length_a   1.000
_cell.length_b   1.000
_cell.length_c   1.000
_cell.angle_alpha   90.00
_cell.angle_beta   90.00
_cell.angle_gamma   90.00
#
_symmetry.space_group_name_H-M   'P 1'
#
loop_
_entity.id
_entity.type
_entity.pdbx_description
1 polymer ?
#
loop_
_entity_poly.entity_id
_entity_poly.type
_entity_poly.pdbx_seq_one_letter_code
_entity_poly.pdbx_strand_id
1 'polypeptide(L)'
;MVLPSTSLVIRDTQAGIDTEVGHQGHGLQRTLVITLLQLLADAHSQAAGEGLQRGTILLLEEPELYLHPQMERLMRDVLHRLAAQPNTQVACCTHSPVFLDIANRYRAIVRMFKTVQGDATCYQVSQDLFPGVAHQADKQRLQTVARFHPTVNELFFAKSVVLLEEGSAIAAFERGADLMGLFQRHVRLRREVTLIDCNGKKNIPAFQRVLNAFGIPYRVVHDGDTNNPQAFADNAPIAAALPPGSAHLIHQVLPDDLEGLLGYTATKGSSKPYVAVCTVENLHAQAQLPAAFRQAVCMTYFGQLAEPQPEP
;
A
#
# COMPACT_ATOMS: atom_id res chain seq x y z
N MET A 1 -2.21 15.43 -49.55
CA MET A 1 -1.45 14.16 -49.45
C MET A 1 -2.27 13.23 -48.57
N VAL A 2 -2.97 12.26 -49.16
CA VAL A 2 -3.79 11.30 -48.41
C VAL A 2 -2.82 10.28 -47.82
N LEU A 3 -2.63 10.30 -46.50
CA LEU A 3 -1.87 9.25 -45.83
C LEU A 3 -2.58 7.91 -46.08
N PRO A 4 -1.88 6.82 -46.43
CA PRO A 4 -2.51 5.51 -46.56
C PRO A 4 -3.18 5.15 -45.23
N SER A 5 -4.45 4.77 -45.27
CA SER A 5 -5.15 4.27 -44.08
C SER A 5 -4.68 2.85 -43.80
N THR A 6 -3.81 2.69 -42.81
CA THR A 6 -3.42 1.35 -42.32
C THR A 6 -4.44 0.91 -41.27
N SER A 7 -5.14 -0.21 -41.51
CA SER A 7 -5.99 -0.85 -40.50
C SER A 7 -5.29 -2.08 -39.93
N LEU A 8 -5.35 -2.24 -38.61
CA LEU A 8 -4.86 -3.42 -37.91
C LEU A 8 -6.05 -4.33 -37.61
N VAL A 9 -5.99 -5.56 -38.11
CA VAL A 9 -7.00 -6.60 -37.87
C VAL A 9 -6.38 -7.75 -37.09
N ILE A 10 -7.17 -8.33 -36.19
CA ILE A 10 -6.82 -9.53 -35.44
C ILE A 10 -7.50 -10.70 -36.13
N ARG A 11 -6.74 -11.74 -36.44
CA ARG A 11 -7.24 -12.95 -37.08
C ARG A 11 -7.36 -14.07 -36.05
N ASP A 12 -8.58 -14.55 -35.84
CA ASP A 12 -8.81 -15.81 -35.14
C ASP A 12 -8.49 -16.96 -36.10
N THR A 13 -7.43 -17.72 -35.81
CA THR A 13 -6.99 -18.84 -36.64
C THR A 13 -7.93 -20.05 -36.57
N GLN A 14 -8.77 -20.16 -35.54
CA GLN A 14 -9.75 -21.23 -35.38
C GLN A 14 -11.08 -20.90 -36.06
N ALA A 15 -11.55 -19.65 -35.92
CA ALA A 15 -12.80 -19.20 -36.54
C ALA A 15 -12.63 -18.73 -37.99
N GLY A 16 -11.42 -18.35 -38.40
CA GLY A 16 -11.14 -17.81 -39.73
C GLY A 16 -11.71 -16.41 -39.98
N ILE A 17 -12.04 -15.68 -38.92
CA ILE A 17 -12.66 -14.36 -38.96
C ILE A 17 -11.60 -13.30 -38.63
N ASP A 18 -11.50 -12.29 -39.50
CA ASP A 18 -10.71 -11.09 -39.26
C ASP A 18 -11.60 -10.03 -38.65
N THR A 19 -11.14 -9.43 -37.55
CA THR A 19 -11.91 -8.43 -36.82
C THR A 19 -11.01 -7.26 -36.45
N GLU A 20 -11.48 -6.04 -36.72
CA GLU A 20 -10.75 -4.82 -36.35
C GLU A 20 -10.51 -4.77 -34.84
N VAL A 21 -9.38 -4.20 -34.43
CA VAL A 21 -9.02 -4.08 -33.01
C VAL A 21 -10.10 -3.38 -32.19
N GLY A 22 -10.78 -2.38 -32.75
CA GLY A 22 -11.89 -1.67 -32.10
C GLY A 22 -13.08 -2.54 -31.73
N HIS A 23 -13.27 -3.67 -32.42
CA HIS A 23 -14.35 -4.64 -32.17
C HIS A 23 -13.92 -5.82 -31.28
N GLN A 24 -12.69 -5.79 -30.75
CA GLN A 24 -12.19 -6.79 -29.80
C GLN A 24 -12.55 -6.43 -28.37
N GLY A 25 -12.59 -7.44 -27.50
CA GLY A 25 -12.66 -7.23 -26.06
C GLY A 25 -11.48 -6.40 -25.54
N HIS A 26 -11.72 -5.57 -24.52
CA HIS A 26 -10.72 -4.67 -23.96
C HIS A 26 -9.41 -5.35 -23.54
N GLY A 27 -9.46 -6.60 -23.06
CA GLY A 27 -8.25 -7.35 -22.70
C GLY A 27 -7.29 -7.57 -23.88
N LEU A 28 -7.82 -7.83 -25.08
CA LEU A 28 -7.02 -8.04 -26.29
C LEU A 28 -6.48 -6.72 -26.83
N GLN A 29 -7.31 -5.67 -26.85
CA GLN A 29 -6.86 -4.31 -27.18
C GLN A 29 -5.71 -3.87 -26.27
N ARG A 30 -5.81 -4.15 -24.97
CA ARG A 30 -4.79 -3.78 -23.98
C ARG A 30 -3.52 -4.62 -24.10
N THR A 31 -3.66 -5.91 -24.40
CA THR A 31 -2.52 -6.78 -24.69
C THR A 31 -1.75 -6.26 -25.90
N LEU A 32 -2.45 -5.86 -26.97
CA LEU A 32 -1.82 -5.23 -28.13
C LEU A 32 -1.08 -3.94 -27.74
N VAL A 33 -1.69 -3.05 -26.94
CA VAL A 33 -1.03 -1.83 -26.46
C VAL A 33 0.24 -2.18 -25.66
N ILE A 34 0.18 -3.15 -24.75
CA ILE A 34 1.36 -3.63 -24.00
C ILE A 34 2.43 -4.13 -24.98
N THR A 35 2.08 -4.95 -25.96
CA THR A 35 3.02 -5.49 -26.95
C THR A 35 3.67 -4.38 -27.78
N LEU A 36 2.90 -3.38 -28.22
CA LEU A 36 3.45 -2.24 -28.95
C LEU A 36 4.41 -1.42 -28.08
N LEU A 37 4.07 -1.19 -26.81
CA LEU A 37 4.95 -0.53 -25.85
C LEU A 37 6.21 -1.36 -25.56
N GLN A 38 6.10 -2.68 -25.50
CA GLN A 38 7.24 -3.60 -25.38
C GLN A 38 8.15 -3.51 -26.60
N LEU A 39 7.59 -3.57 -27.81
CA LEU A 39 8.35 -3.44 -29.05
C LEU A 39 9.06 -2.09 -29.15
N LEU A 40 8.39 -1.01 -28.75
CA LEU A 40 9.00 0.32 -28.64
C LEU A 40 10.16 0.31 -27.63
N ALA A 41 9.96 -0.28 -26.45
CA ALA A 41 11.00 -0.40 -25.45
C ALA A 41 12.20 -1.21 -25.98
N ASP A 42 11.95 -2.33 -26.64
CA ASP A 42 13.02 -3.20 -27.12
C ASP A 42 13.77 -2.55 -28.30
N ALA A 43 13.06 -1.88 -29.21
CA ALA A 43 13.66 -1.15 -30.33
C ALA A 43 14.55 0.01 -29.85
N HIS A 44 14.09 0.80 -28.88
CA HIS A 44 14.89 1.88 -28.30
C HIS A 44 16.12 1.37 -27.53
N SER A 45 16.02 0.19 -26.91
CA SER A 45 17.15 -0.41 -26.21
C SER A 45 18.26 -0.87 -27.17
N GLN A 46 17.90 -1.21 -28.41
CA GLN A 46 18.85 -1.65 -29.45
C GLN A 46 19.42 -0.50 -30.29
N ALA A 47 18.70 0.62 -30.41
CA ALA A 47 19.05 1.76 -31.27
C ALA A 47 20.06 2.75 -30.64
N ALA A 48 20.99 2.28 -29.82
CA ALA A 48 22.03 3.10 -29.18
C ALA A 48 23.12 3.55 -30.19
N GLY A 49 22.73 4.37 -31.17
CA GLY A 49 23.63 5.04 -32.12
C GLY A 49 23.85 6.51 -31.75
N GLU A 50 25.05 7.01 -32.02
CA GLU A 50 25.48 8.40 -31.80
C GLU A 50 24.70 9.37 -32.71
N GLY A 51 23.62 9.94 -32.19
CA GLY A 51 22.83 10.98 -32.84
C GLY A 51 21.92 11.70 -31.86
N LEU A 52 21.47 12.91 -32.21
CA LEU A 52 20.48 13.68 -31.43
C LEU A 52 19.15 12.91 -31.37
N GLN A 53 18.99 12.07 -30.35
CA GLN A 53 17.74 11.34 -30.13
C GLN A 53 16.66 12.30 -29.63
N ARG A 54 15.53 12.38 -30.36
CA ARG A 54 14.38 13.21 -29.95
C ARG A 54 13.83 12.69 -28.61
N GLY A 55 13.55 13.62 -27.69
CA GLY A 55 12.86 13.32 -26.45
C GLY A 55 11.45 12.79 -26.70
N THR A 56 11.10 11.67 -26.05
CA THR A 56 9.76 11.08 -26.08
C THR A 56 9.13 11.22 -24.70
N ILE A 57 7.92 11.78 -24.64
CA ILE A 57 7.11 11.83 -23.43
C ILE A 57 5.88 10.97 -23.66
N LEU A 58 5.68 9.97 -22.80
CA LEU A 58 4.53 9.08 -22.81
C LEU A 58 3.61 9.45 -21.64
N LEU A 59 2.38 9.84 -21.96
CA LEU A 59 1.33 10.17 -20.98
C LEU A 59 0.25 9.10 -21.05
N LEU A 60 0.00 8.39 -19.93
CA LEU A 60 -1.01 7.33 -19.87
C LEU A 60 -2.04 7.61 -18.78
N GLU A 61 -3.30 7.38 -19.11
CA GLU A 61 -4.39 7.36 -18.14
C GLU A 61 -4.71 5.91 -17.78
N GLU A 62 -4.81 5.63 -16.47
CA GLU A 62 -5.20 4.35 -15.85
C GLU A 62 -4.67 3.12 -16.60
N PRO A 63 -3.34 2.90 -16.62
CA PRO A 63 -2.77 1.85 -17.45
C PRO A 63 -3.19 0.42 -17.06
N GLU A 64 -3.74 0.25 -15.88
CA GLU A 64 -4.35 -0.96 -15.32
C GLU A 64 -5.77 -1.24 -15.79
N LEU A 65 -6.48 -0.29 -16.42
CA LEU A 65 -7.91 -0.44 -16.69
C LEU A 65 -8.18 -1.68 -17.57
N TYR A 66 -9.08 -2.56 -17.11
CA TYR A 66 -9.41 -3.86 -17.71
C TYR A 66 -8.27 -4.88 -17.78
N LEU A 67 -7.16 -4.68 -17.06
CA LEU A 67 -6.12 -5.68 -16.89
C LEU A 67 -6.40 -6.56 -15.68
N HIS A 68 -6.05 -7.84 -15.81
CA HIS A 68 -5.96 -8.71 -14.64
C HIS A 68 -4.61 -8.46 -13.93
N PRO A 69 -4.49 -8.67 -12.59
CA PRO A 69 -3.35 -8.21 -11.79
C PRO A 69 -1.96 -8.63 -12.27
N GLN A 70 -1.85 -9.80 -12.94
CA GLN A 70 -0.58 -10.24 -13.54
C GLN A 70 -0.16 -9.34 -14.71
N MET A 71 -1.10 -8.86 -15.51
CA MET A 71 -0.84 -7.98 -16.65
C MET A 71 -0.61 -6.54 -16.21
N GLU A 72 -1.19 -6.11 -15.08
CA GLU A 72 -0.82 -4.82 -14.46
C GLU A 72 0.67 -4.79 -14.08
N ARG A 73 1.18 -5.88 -13.49
CA ARG A 73 2.61 -6.00 -13.15
C ARG A 73 3.48 -5.96 -14.39
N LEU A 74 3.09 -6.68 -15.45
CA LEU A 74 3.78 -6.63 -16.73
C LEU A 74 3.78 -5.21 -17.32
N MET A 75 2.62 -4.54 -17.32
CA MET A 75 2.47 -3.17 -17.80
C MET A 75 3.39 -2.21 -17.04
N ARG A 76 3.38 -2.27 -15.70
CA ARG A 76 4.31 -1.50 -14.86
C ARG A 76 5.76 -1.74 -15.26
N ASP A 77 6.18 -2.99 -15.39
CA ASP A 77 7.57 -3.33 -15.71
C ASP A 77 7.96 -2.79 -17.10
N VAL A 78 7.05 -2.82 -18.07
CA VAL A 78 7.23 -2.21 -19.40
C VAL A 78 7.39 -0.69 -19.29
N LEU A 79 6.50 -0.01 -18.55
CA LEU A 79 6.59 1.44 -18.35
C LEU A 79 7.87 1.86 -17.62
N HIS A 80 8.32 1.08 -16.63
CA HIS A 80 9.60 1.32 -15.96
C HIS A 80 10.80 1.11 -16.87
N ARG A 81 10.79 0.11 -17.76
CA ARG A 81 11.83 -0.09 -18.77
C ARG A 81 11.87 1.08 -19.75
N LEU A 82 10.73 1.53 -20.25
CA LEU A 82 10.63 2.71 -21.10
C LEU A 82 11.17 3.96 -20.41
N ALA A 83 10.77 4.21 -19.17
CA ALA A 83 11.24 5.35 -18.38
C ALA A 83 12.74 5.29 -18.01
N ALA A 84 13.38 4.12 -18.10
CA ALA A 84 14.81 3.97 -17.88
C ALA A 84 15.66 4.28 -19.12
N GLN A 85 15.02 4.44 -20.28
CA GLN A 85 15.73 4.75 -21.52
C GLN A 85 16.15 6.22 -21.56
N PRO A 86 17.30 6.51 -22.19
CA PRO A 86 17.68 7.90 -22.42
C PRO A 86 16.59 8.61 -23.23
N ASN A 87 16.38 9.89 -22.93
CA ASN A 87 15.43 10.75 -23.63
C ASN A 87 13.98 10.24 -23.64
N THR A 88 13.59 9.35 -22.71
CA THR A 88 12.20 8.89 -22.57
C THR A 88 11.67 9.22 -21.17
N GLN A 89 10.54 9.93 -21.11
CA GLN A 89 9.81 10.20 -19.89
C GLN A 89 8.46 9.52 -19.94
N VAL A 90 8.08 8.85 -18.85
CA VAL A 90 6.74 8.25 -18.71
C VAL A 90 6.05 8.91 -17.53
N ALA A 91 4.84 9.42 -17.74
CA ALA A 91 3.94 9.86 -16.70
C ALA A 91 2.61 9.13 -16.83
N CYS A 92 2.08 8.63 -15.72
CA CYS A 92 0.77 8.00 -15.71
C CYS A 92 -0.02 8.35 -14.44
N CYS A 93 -1.34 8.40 -14.56
CA CYS A 93 -2.23 8.33 -13.40
C CYS A 93 -2.69 6.88 -13.20
N THR A 94 -2.82 6.47 -11.94
CA THR A 94 -3.14 5.08 -11.57
C THR A 94 -3.83 5.05 -10.22
N HIS A 95 -4.79 4.16 -10.09
CA HIS A 95 -5.43 3.75 -8.85
C HIS A 95 -4.91 2.39 -8.35
N SER A 96 -3.99 1.75 -9.09
CA SER A 96 -3.42 0.45 -8.72
C SER A 96 -2.15 0.60 -7.87
N PRO A 97 -2.08 -0.05 -6.68
CA PRO A 97 -0.87 -0.07 -5.85
C PRO A 97 0.30 -0.81 -6.53
N VAL A 98 0.03 -1.58 -7.59
CA VAL A 98 1.05 -2.33 -8.32
C VAL A 98 2.11 -1.41 -8.92
N PHE A 99 1.70 -0.22 -9.41
CA PHE A 99 2.57 0.74 -10.09
C PHE A 99 3.47 1.55 -9.15
N LEU A 100 3.23 1.46 -7.85
CA LEU A 100 3.97 2.22 -6.84
C LEU A 100 5.18 1.44 -6.33
N ASP A 101 6.29 2.13 -6.07
CA ASP A 101 7.44 1.57 -5.37
C ASP A 101 7.84 2.54 -4.26
N ILE A 102 7.40 2.20 -3.06
CA ILE A 102 7.59 2.98 -1.84
C ILE A 102 9.06 3.08 -1.39
N ALA A 103 9.92 2.14 -1.81
CA ALA A 103 11.28 2.05 -1.29
C ALA A 103 12.31 2.66 -2.25
N ASN A 104 12.19 2.41 -3.55
CA ASN A 104 13.21 2.82 -4.53
C ASN A 104 12.77 3.97 -5.43
N ARG A 105 11.48 4.06 -5.77
CA ARG A 105 10.97 5.07 -6.71
C ARG A 105 9.95 6.01 -6.08
N TYR A 106 9.98 6.20 -4.75
CA TYR A 106 9.05 7.08 -4.05
C TYR A 106 9.06 8.52 -4.59
N ARG A 107 10.20 9.03 -5.11
CA ARG A 107 10.27 10.37 -5.72
C ARG A 107 9.45 10.51 -7.00
N ALA A 108 9.15 9.40 -7.68
CA ALA A 108 8.31 9.40 -8.88
C ALA A 108 6.81 9.42 -8.54
N ILE A 109 6.44 9.25 -7.27
CA ILE A 109 5.04 9.22 -6.84
C ILE A 109 4.56 10.64 -6.59
N VAL A 110 3.50 11.03 -7.30
CA VAL A 110 2.75 12.27 -7.07
C VAL A 110 1.39 11.88 -6.51
N ARG A 111 1.15 12.15 -5.23
CA ARG A 111 -0.14 11.87 -4.59
C ARG A 111 -1.09 13.04 -4.82
N MET A 112 -2.19 12.80 -5.53
CA MET A 112 -3.27 13.77 -5.75
C MET A 112 -4.39 13.54 -4.74
N PHE A 113 -4.89 14.59 -4.08
CA PHE A 113 -6.00 14.49 -3.14
C PHE A 113 -6.80 15.80 -3.07
N LYS A 114 -8.03 15.73 -2.53
CA LYS A 114 -8.87 16.90 -2.30
C LYS A 114 -8.69 17.42 -0.88
N THR A 115 -8.59 18.74 -0.72
CA THR A 115 -8.61 19.40 0.59
C THR A 115 -10.03 19.36 1.19
N VAL A 116 -10.16 19.72 2.47
CA VAL A 116 -11.48 19.85 3.13
C VAL A 116 -12.38 20.88 2.42
N GLN A 117 -11.78 21.85 1.73
CA GLN A 117 -12.50 22.86 0.93
C GLN A 117 -12.94 22.34 -0.45
N GLY A 118 -12.47 21.15 -0.86
CA GLY A 118 -12.80 20.53 -2.14
C GLY A 118 -11.77 20.75 -3.25
N ASP A 119 -10.75 21.57 -3.00
CA ASP A 119 -9.69 21.88 -3.98
C ASP A 119 -8.76 20.70 -4.21
N ALA A 120 -8.37 20.47 -5.46
CA ALA A 120 -7.36 19.48 -5.80
C ALA A 120 -5.96 19.99 -5.46
N THR A 121 -5.23 19.22 -4.66
CA THR A 121 -3.84 19.47 -4.31
C THR A 121 -2.99 18.23 -4.58
N CYS A 122 -1.69 18.42 -4.67
CA CYS A 122 -0.74 17.34 -4.85
C CYS A 122 0.35 17.35 -3.78
N TYR A 123 0.98 16.20 -3.58
CA TYR A 123 2.18 16.08 -2.79
C TYR A 123 3.17 15.15 -3.49
N GLN A 124 4.40 15.60 -3.63
CA GLN A 124 5.51 14.82 -4.18
C GLN A 124 6.75 14.98 -3.29
N VAL A 125 7.42 13.86 -3.01
CA VAL A 125 8.69 13.87 -2.29
C VAL A 125 9.83 14.19 -3.26
N SER A 126 10.55 15.28 -3.03
CA SER A 126 11.75 15.65 -3.80
C SER A 126 13.05 15.22 -3.11
N GLN A 127 13.09 15.25 -1.78
CA GLN A 127 14.27 14.93 -0.97
C GLN A 127 14.53 13.42 -0.85
N ASP A 128 15.74 13.05 -0.40
CA ASP A 128 16.00 11.66 -0.01
C ASP A 128 15.34 11.33 1.32
N LEU A 129 14.50 10.29 1.33
CA LEU A 129 13.95 9.78 2.58
C LEU A 129 14.97 8.95 3.36
N PHE A 130 15.96 8.36 2.70
CA PHE A 130 16.94 7.50 3.34
C PHE A 130 18.37 8.00 3.08
N PRO A 131 18.71 9.24 3.51
CA PRO A 131 20.03 9.79 3.28
C PRO A 131 21.09 9.10 4.15
N GLY A 132 22.21 8.73 3.53
CA GLY A 132 23.38 8.21 4.24
C GLY A 132 23.26 6.75 4.72
N VAL A 133 24.36 6.26 5.28
CA VAL A 133 24.53 4.83 5.65
C VAL A 133 23.58 4.41 6.77
N ALA A 134 23.28 5.32 7.70
CA ALA A 134 22.42 5.03 8.87
C ALA A 134 20.99 4.60 8.48
N HIS A 135 20.47 5.10 7.35
CA HIS A 135 19.10 4.82 6.90
C HIS A 135 19.03 3.75 5.80
N GLN A 136 20.16 3.20 5.37
CA GLN A 136 20.19 2.18 4.33
C GLN A 136 19.57 0.87 4.82
N ALA A 137 19.77 0.52 6.09
CA ALA A 137 19.14 -0.65 6.70
C ALA A 137 17.61 -0.49 6.78
N ASP A 138 17.11 0.70 7.13
CA ASP A 138 15.67 1.01 7.13
C ASP A 138 15.07 0.86 5.73
N LYS A 139 15.76 1.40 4.72
CA LYS A 139 15.33 1.29 3.31
C LYS A 139 15.26 -0.16 2.86
N GLN A 140 16.27 -0.97 3.18
CA GLN A 140 16.29 -2.39 2.83
C GLN A 140 15.16 -3.16 3.52
N ARG A 141 14.90 -2.87 4.80
CA ARG A 141 13.77 -3.46 5.54
C ARG A 141 12.43 -3.08 4.90
N LEU A 142 12.19 -1.79 4.64
CA LEU A 142 10.99 -1.31 3.95
C LEU A 142 10.81 -1.98 2.59
N GLN A 143 11.87 -2.04 1.78
CA GLN A 143 11.86 -2.71 0.49
C GLN A 143 11.50 -4.19 0.63
N THR A 144 11.99 -4.85 1.67
CA THR A 144 11.72 -6.27 1.92
C THR A 144 10.23 -6.46 2.20
N VAL A 145 9.66 -5.69 3.14
CA VAL A 145 8.24 -5.78 3.48
C VAL A 145 7.36 -5.46 2.27
N ALA A 146 7.66 -4.38 1.53
CA ALA A 146 6.90 -3.99 0.33
C ALA A 146 6.93 -5.03 -0.80
N ARG A 147 7.98 -5.88 -0.88
CA ARG A 147 8.05 -6.96 -1.87
C ARG A 147 7.18 -8.17 -1.52
N PHE A 148 6.99 -8.44 -0.23
CA PHE A 148 6.22 -9.59 0.24
C PHE A 148 4.74 -9.27 0.46
N HIS A 149 4.42 -8.01 0.75
CA HIS A 149 3.07 -7.59 1.10
C HIS A 149 2.52 -6.59 0.05
N PRO A 150 1.77 -7.06 -0.96
CA PRO A 150 1.31 -6.21 -2.06
C PRO A 150 0.39 -5.07 -1.60
N THR A 151 -0.25 -5.20 -0.44
CA THR A 151 -1.13 -4.17 0.12
C THR A 151 -0.36 -3.04 0.82
N VAL A 152 0.96 -3.12 0.99
CA VAL A 152 1.75 -2.03 1.59
C VAL A 152 1.54 -0.73 0.82
N ASN A 153 1.55 -0.80 -0.51
CA ASN A 153 1.35 0.36 -1.36
C ASN A 153 -0.09 0.90 -1.32
N GLU A 154 -1.06 0.17 -0.74
CA GLU A 154 -2.43 0.68 -0.55
C GLU A 154 -2.46 1.89 0.38
N LEU A 155 -1.42 2.08 1.21
CA LEU A 155 -1.29 3.25 2.08
C LEU A 155 -1.37 4.59 1.34
N PHE A 156 -1.04 4.63 0.04
CA PHE A 156 -1.11 5.85 -0.76
C PHE A 156 -2.56 6.24 -1.12
N PHE A 157 -3.49 5.30 -1.03
CA PHE A 157 -4.90 5.48 -1.36
C PHE A 157 -5.81 5.56 -0.12
N ALA A 158 -5.28 5.21 1.06
CA ALA A 158 -6.01 5.24 2.32
C ALA A 158 -6.28 6.68 2.80
N LYS A 159 -7.43 6.88 3.47
CA LYS A 159 -7.68 8.15 4.21
C LYS A 159 -6.87 8.20 5.51
N SER A 160 -6.75 7.06 6.19
CA SER A 160 -5.95 6.88 7.38
C SER A 160 -5.26 5.53 7.35
N VAL A 161 -3.99 5.51 7.74
CA VAL A 161 -3.19 4.28 7.83
C VAL A 161 -2.99 3.90 9.29
N VAL A 162 -3.04 2.61 9.61
CA VAL A 162 -2.61 2.11 10.92
C VAL A 162 -1.44 1.18 10.69
N LEU A 163 -0.32 1.51 11.31
CA LEU A 163 0.87 0.66 11.32
C LEU A 163 0.78 -0.29 12.50
N LEU A 164 0.82 -1.59 12.21
CA LEU A 164 0.85 -2.64 13.20
C LEU A 164 2.16 -3.41 13.13
N GLU A 165 2.56 -3.95 14.27
CA GLU A 165 3.78 -4.74 14.40
C GLU A 165 3.70 -6.07 13.63
N GLU A 166 2.61 -6.81 13.79
CA GLU A 166 2.43 -8.12 13.16
C GLU A 166 0.98 -8.36 12.71
N GLY A 167 0.81 -9.24 11.70
CA GLY A 167 -0.50 -9.59 11.15
C GLY A 167 -1.46 -10.28 12.12
N SER A 168 -1.00 -10.79 13.27
CA SER A 168 -1.88 -11.34 14.30
C SER A 168 -2.79 -10.24 14.89
N ALA A 169 -2.25 -9.03 15.10
CA ALA A 169 -2.97 -7.88 15.60
C ALA A 169 -3.98 -7.38 14.57
N ILE A 170 -3.64 -7.41 13.28
CA ILE A 170 -4.58 -7.10 12.19
C ILE A 170 -5.77 -8.06 12.25
N ALA A 171 -5.51 -9.37 12.28
CA ALA A 171 -6.56 -10.38 12.32
C ALA A 171 -7.44 -10.26 13.57
N ALA A 172 -6.82 -10.04 14.73
CA ALA A 172 -7.53 -9.85 16.00
C ALA A 172 -8.40 -8.59 16.00
N PHE A 173 -7.86 -7.44 15.62
CA PHE A 173 -8.60 -6.18 15.65
C PHE A 173 -9.67 -6.09 14.56
N GLU A 174 -9.41 -6.62 13.37
CA GLU A 174 -10.44 -6.71 12.32
C GLU A 174 -11.59 -7.62 12.76
N ARG A 175 -11.30 -8.79 13.33
CA ARG A 175 -12.34 -9.67 13.86
C ARG A 175 -13.07 -9.06 15.05
N GLY A 176 -12.34 -8.42 15.96
CA GLY A 176 -12.88 -7.71 17.11
C GLY A 176 -13.85 -6.61 16.69
N ALA A 177 -13.47 -5.80 15.71
CA ALA A 177 -14.32 -4.73 15.17
C ALA A 177 -15.60 -5.27 14.52
N ASP A 178 -15.50 -6.40 13.78
CA ASP A 178 -16.64 -7.06 13.17
C ASP A 178 -17.63 -7.59 14.21
N LEU A 179 -17.14 -8.32 15.22
CA LEU A 179 -17.98 -8.87 16.31
C LEU A 179 -18.57 -7.79 17.21
N MET A 180 -17.85 -6.68 17.42
CA MET A 180 -18.36 -5.51 18.14
C MET A 180 -19.44 -4.76 17.34
N GLY A 181 -19.65 -5.10 16.08
CA GLY A 181 -20.64 -4.46 15.21
C GLY A 181 -20.19 -3.11 14.63
N LEU A 182 -18.88 -2.80 14.67
CA LEU A 182 -18.36 -1.48 14.29
C LEU A 182 -18.53 -1.22 12.79
N PHE A 183 -18.36 -2.25 11.95
CA PHE A 183 -18.48 -2.08 10.49
C PHE A 183 -19.93 -1.90 10.03
N GLN A 184 -20.90 -2.36 10.81
CA GLN A 184 -22.33 -2.12 10.53
C GLN A 184 -22.73 -0.71 10.97
N ARG A 185 -22.21 -0.22 12.12
CA ARG A 185 -22.51 1.14 12.62
C ARG A 185 -21.73 2.23 11.89
N HIS A 186 -20.52 1.92 11.43
CA HIS A 186 -19.60 2.84 10.73
C HIS A 186 -19.22 2.25 9.37
N VAL A 187 -20.14 2.30 8.40
CA VAL A 187 -20.01 1.61 7.09
C VAL A 187 -18.76 2.02 6.31
N ARG A 188 -18.24 3.24 6.54
CA ARG A 188 -17.05 3.77 5.86
C ARG A 188 -15.73 3.24 6.44
N LEU A 189 -15.73 2.69 7.65
CA LEU A 189 -14.50 2.34 8.38
C LEU A 189 -13.58 1.40 7.58
N ARG A 190 -14.15 0.37 6.94
CA ARG A 190 -13.41 -0.60 6.10
C ARG A 190 -12.79 0.02 4.84
N ARG A 191 -13.30 1.15 4.37
CA ARG A 191 -12.85 1.82 3.14
C ARG A 191 -11.89 2.96 3.42
N GLU A 192 -11.89 3.49 4.64
CA GLU A 192 -11.14 4.70 5.00
C GLU A 192 -9.89 4.39 5.84
N VAL A 193 -9.90 3.28 6.58
CA VAL A 193 -8.78 2.85 7.43
C VAL A 193 -8.11 1.63 6.81
N THR A 194 -6.82 1.75 6.51
CA THR A 194 -5.99 0.63 6.02
C THR A 194 -5.04 0.18 7.12
N LEU A 195 -5.10 -1.10 7.48
CA LEU A 195 -4.19 -1.74 8.42
C LEU A 195 -2.97 -2.29 7.65
N ILE A 196 -1.77 -1.93 8.09
CA ILE A 196 -0.51 -2.35 7.45
C ILE A 196 0.32 -3.17 8.43
N ASP A 197 0.64 -4.39 8.03
CA ASP A 197 1.62 -5.23 8.72
C ASP A 197 3.03 -4.73 8.39
N CYS A 198 3.70 -4.16 9.39
CA CYS A 198 5.08 -3.71 9.24
C CYS A 198 6.07 -4.87 9.33
N ASN A 199 5.61 -6.09 9.65
CA ASN A 199 6.41 -7.30 9.82
C ASN A 199 7.57 -7.09 10.80
N GLY A 200 7.25 -6.53 11.96
CA GLY A 200 8.14 -6.27 13.09
C GLY A 200 8.25 -4.78 13.47
N LYS A 201 8.36 -4.53 14.78
CA LYS A 201 8.45 -3.19 15.38
C LYS A 201 9.55 -2.30 14.77
N LYS A 202 10.72 -2.87 14.49
CA LYS A 202 11.88 -2.16 13.91
C LYS A 202 11.64 -1.59 12.51
N ASN A 203 10.60 -2.05 11.81
CA ASN A 203 10.28 -1.57 10.47
C ASN A 203 9.35 -0.35 10.50
N ILE A 204 8.58 -0.18 11.58
CA ILE A 204 7.59 0.89 11.73
C ILE A 204 8.19 2.29 11.45
N PRO A 205 9.38 2.68 11.96
CA PRO A 205 9.94 4.00 11.68
C PRO A 205 10.18 4.28 10.19
N ALA A 206 10.49 3.25 9.39
CA ALA A 206 10.67 3.41 7.95
C ALA A 206 9.34 3.75 7.24
N PHE A 207 8.24 3.12 7.66
CA PHE A 207 6.89 3.45 7.20
C PHE A 207 6.46 4.83 7.64
N GLN A 208 6.67 5.18 8.92
CA GLN A 208 6.38 6.52 9.44
C GLN A 208 7.10 7.60 8.63
N ARG A 209 8.37 7.36 8.28
CA ARG A 209 9.14 8.29 7.46
C ARG A 209 8.49 8.55 6.11
N VAL A 210 8.02 7.50 5.44
CA VAL A 210 7.31 7.65 4.16
C VAL A 210 5.98 8.39 4.38
N LEU A 211 5.16 7.97 5.34
CA LEU A 211 3.85 8.58 5.59
C LEU A 211 3.96 10.06 5.95
N ASN A 212 4.90 10.40 6.83
CA ASN A 212 5.27 11.78 7.16
C ASN A 212 5.67 12.54 5.90
N ALA A 213 6.53 11.94 5.09
CA ALA A 213 7.04 12.57 3.89
C ALA A 213 5.96 12.82 2.84
N PHE A 214 4.87 12.04 2.78
CA PHE A 214 3.75 12.25 1.86
C PHE A 214 2.54 12.98 2.48
N GLY A 215 2.64 13.37 3.76
CA GLY A 215 1.54 13.98 4.52
C GLY A 215 0.33 13.05 4.64
N ILE A 216 0.55 11.74 4.78
CA ILE A 216 -0.51 10.74 4.91
C ILE A 216 -0.86 10.59 6.39
N PRO A 217 -2.13 10.78 6.80
CA PRO A 217 -2.55 10.55 8.18
C PRO A 217 -2.32 9.09 8.59
N TYR A 218 -1.68 8.89 9.73
CA TYR A 218 -1.50 7.56 10.30
C TYR A 218 -1.53 7.52 11.82
N ARG A 219 -1.68 6.30 12.32
CA ARG A 219 -1.56 5.90 13.73
C ARG A 219 -0.65 4.68 13.81
N VAL A 220 -0.06 4.46 14.98
CA VAL A 220 0.77 3.27 15.24
C VAL A 220 0.15 2.50 16.40
N VAL A 221 0.00 1.19 16.23
CA VAL A 221 -0.39 0.27 17.28
C VAL A 221 0.68 -0.81 17.39
N HIS A 222 1.33 -0.91 18.54
CA HIS A 222 2.41 -1.87 18.76
C HIS A 222 2.39 -2.36 20.21
N ASP A 223 3.11 -3.44 20.49
CA ASP A 223 3.16 -4.02 21.84
C ASP A 223 3.92 -3.13 22.82
N GLY A 224 3.56 -3.17 24.11
CA GLY A 224 4.26 -2.44 25.16
C GLY A 224 5.66 -2.99 25.44
N ASP A 225 5.83 -4.33 25.36
CA ASP A 225 7.07 -5.08 25.62
C ASP A 225 7.75 -4.72 26.96
N THR A 226 6.98 -4.41 28.00
CA THR A 226 7.55 -3.89 29.26
C THR A 226 8.43 -4.90 29.99
N ASN A 227 8.21 -6.19 29.74
CA ASN A 227 8.98 -7.30 30.29
C ASN A 227 10.27 -7.64 29.52
N ASN A 228 10.51 -7.05 28.34
CA ASN A 228 11.66 -7.35 27.48
C ASN A 228 12.46 -6.07 27.15
N PRO A 229 13.59 -5.79 27.84
CA PRO A 229 14.34 -4.54 27.66
C PRO A 229 14.80 -4.28 26.22
N GLN A 230 15.08 -5.33 25.44
CA GLN A 230 15.51 -5.16 24.05
C GLN A 230 14.35 -4.73 23.15
N ALA A 231 13.18 -5.36 23.29
CA ALA A 231 12.00 -5.01 22.52
C ALA A 231 11.38 -3.68 22.98
N PHE A 232 11.47 -3.37 24.28
CA PHE A 232 11.09 -2.07 24.83
C PHE A 232 11.95 -0.92 24.24
N ALA A 233 13.24 -1.15 24.01
CA ALA A 233 14.12 -0.13 23.41
C ALA A 233 13.70 0.24 21.98
N ASP A 234 13.05 -0.66 21.25
CA ASP A 234 12.54 -0.42 19.89
C ASP A 234 11.31 0.52 19.87
N ASN A 235 10.71 0.82 21.04
CA ASN A 235 9.62 1.81 21.16
C ASN A 235 10.11 3.25 20.96
N ALA A 236 11.35 3.55 21.37
CA ALA A 236 11.88 4.91 21.35
C ALA A 236 12.04 5.48 19.92
N PRO A 237 12.58 4.72 18.93
CA PRO A 237 12.62 5.16 17.54
C PRO A 237 11.25 5.46 16.92
N ILE A 238 10.21 4.71 17.32
CA ILE A 238 8.84 4.91 16.82
C ILE A 238 8.27 6.25 17.31
N ALA A 239 8.44 6.52 18.61
CA ALA A 239 8.03 7.79 19.21
C ALA A 239 8.80 8.98 18.62
N ALA A 240 10.12 8.82 18.40
CA ALA A 240 10.97 9.86 17.81
C ALA A 240 10.64 10.16 16.32
N ALA A 241 10.03 9.22 15.61
CA ALA A 241 9.63 9.39 14.22
C ALA A 241 8.32 10.19 14.04
N LEU A 242 7.59 10.50 15.12
CA LEU A 242 6.41 11.37 15.04
C LEU A 242 6.82 12.84 14.78
N PRO A 243 6.20 13.53 13.81
CA PRO A 243 6.41 14.95 13.62
C PRO A 243 5.92 15.75 14.85
N PRO A 244 6.66 16.79 15.28
CA PRO A 244 6.26 17.60 16.42
C PRO A 244 4.94 18.33 16.15
N GLY A 245 4.01 18.30 17.11
CA GLY A 245 2.69 18.93 16.98
C GLY A 245 1.73 18.20 16.02
N SER A 246 2.07 16.99 15.58
CA SER A 246 1.18 16.19 14.74
C SER A 246 0.02 15.57 15.52
N ALA A 247 -1.10 15.32 14.84
CA ALA A 247 -2.23 14.56 15.37
C ALA A 247 -2.02 13.04 15.29
N HIS A 248 -0.83 12.58 14.91
CA HIS A 248 -0.51 11.15 14.83
C HIS A 248 -0.44 10.55 16.23
N LEU A 249 -1.00 9.35 16.39
CA LEU A 249 -1.14 8.71 17.69
C LEU A 249 -0.35 7.40 17.72
N ILE A 250 0.22 7.11 18.89
CA ILE A 250 0.78 5.80 19.22
C ILE A 250 -0.09 5.20 20.31
N HIS A 251 -0.56 3.98 20.09
CA HIS A 251 -1.22 3.17 21.10
C HIS A 251 -0.38 1.94 21.39
N GLN A 252 0.01 1.79 22.66
CA GLN A 252 0.72 0.61 23.13
C GLN A 252 -0.28 -0.41 23.65
N VAL A 253 -0.17 -1.64 23.17
CA VAL A 253 -0.94 -2.78 23.68
C VAL A 253 -0.33 -3.18 25.02
N LEU A 254 -1.11 -3.02 26.09
CA LEU A 254 -0.68 -3.26 27.47
C LEU A 254 -1.44 -4.44 28.07
N PRO A 255 -0.87 -5.18 29.05
CA PRO A 255 0.35 -4.84 29.81
C PRO A 255 1.67 -5.05 29.06
N ASP A 256 1.75 -6.03 28.15
CA ASP A 256 2.98 -6.35 27.42
C ASP A 256 2.73 -6.49 25.92
N ASP A 257 1.85 -7.41 25.51
CA ASP A 257 1.59 -7.77 24.12
C ASP A 257 0.11 -8.15 23.88
N LEU A 258 -0.24 -8.42 22.62
CA LEU A 258 -1.58 -8.85 22.22
C LEU A 258 -1.98 -10.19 22.87
N GLU A 259 -1.04 -11.13 22.95
CA GLU A 259 -1.21 -12.44 23.60
C GLU A 259 -1.66 -12.28 25.07
N GLY A 260 -0.94 -11.46 25.83
CA GLY A 260 -1.24 -11.15 27.22
C GLY A 260 -2.55 -10.37 27.38
N LEU A 261 -2.84 -9.45 26.46
CA LEU A 261 -4.11 -8.71 26.43
C LEU A 261 -5.32 -9.64 26.24
N LEU A 262 -5.19 -10.66 25.38
CA LEU A 262 -6.23 -11.64 25.09
C LEU A 262 -6.18 -12.88 26.00
N GLY A 263 -5.14 -13.03 26.81
CA GLY A 263 -4.98 -14.11 27.78
C GLY A 263 -4.66 -15.48 27.16
N TYR A 264 -4.00 -15.53 25.99
CA TYR A 264 -3.57 -16.79 25.38
C TYR A 264 -2.04 -16.86 25.25
N THR A 265 -1.50 -18.08 25.17
CA THR A 265 -0.08 -18.31 24.87
C THR A 265 0.06 -18.88 23.48
N ALA A 266 0.97 -18.33 22.68
CA ALA A 266 1.25 -18.87 21.35
C ALA A 266 1.90 -20.26 21.46
N THR A 267 1.17 -21.31 21.10
CA THR A 267 1.71 -22.67 21.04
C THR A 267 2.60 -22.86 19.82
N LYS A 268 3.78 -23.47 20.02
CA LYS A 268 4.70 -23.83 18.92
C LYS A 268 3.96 -24.72 17.91
N GLY A 269 3.85 -24.26 16.66
CA GLY A 269 3.20 -24.99 15.56
C GLY A 269 1.81 -24.47 15.16
N SER A 270 1.23 -23.53 15.92
CA SER A 270 -0.04 -22.90 15.56
C SER A 270 0.19 -21.57 14.85
N SER A 271 -0.66 -21.26 13.86
CA SER A 271 -0.65 -19.94 13.21
C SER A 271 -1.12 -18.87 14.19
N LYS A 272 -0.24 -17.94 14.57
CA LYS A 272 -0.54 -16.83 15.50
C LYS A 272 -1.83 -16.08 15.12
N PRO A 273 -2.02 -15.61 13.86
CA PRO A 273 -3.26 -14.93 13.46
C PRO A 273 -4.52 -15.78 13.67
N TYR A 274 -4.46 -17.08 13.38
CA TYR A 274 -5.60 -17.98 13.56
C TYR A 274 -5.98 -18.12 15.05
N VAL A 275 -4.99 -18.31 15.93
CA VAL A 275 -5.22 -18.42 17.38
C VAL A 275 -5.79 -17.11 17.94
N ALA A 276 -5.30 -15.96 17.46
CA ALA A 276 -5.81 -14.65 17.87
C ALA A 276 -7.30 -14.48 17.51
N VAL A 277 -7.69 -14.83 16.28
CA VAL A 277 -9.09 -14.78 15.82
C VAL A 277 -9.98 -15.70 16.66
N CYS A 278 -9.61 -16.97 16.84
CA CYS A 278 -10.41 -17.91 17.63
C CYS A 278 -10.55 -17.47 19.09
N THR A 279 -9.49 -16.91 19.68
CA THR A 279 -9.53 -16.37 21.05
C THR A 279 -10.51 -15.20 21.15
N VAL A 280 -10.44 -14.25 20.20
CA VAL A 280 -11.37 -13.11 20.14
C VAL A 280 -12.82 -13.57 20.00
N GLU A 281 -13.10 -14.56 19.13
CA GLU A 281 -14.44 -15.13 18.96
C GLU A 281 -14.97 -15.79 20.24
N ASN A 282 -14.14 -16.62 20.89
CA ASN A 282 -14.51 -17.32 22.12
C ASN A 282 -14.79 -16.34 23.26
N LEU A 283 -13.93 -15.33 23.44
CA LEU A 283 -14.12 -14.29 24.46
C LEU A 283 -15.37 -13.45 24.18
N HIS A 284 -15.64 -13.13 22.91
CA HIS A 284 -16.86 -12.41 22.54
C HIS A 284 -18.12 -13.23 22.80
N ALA A 285 -18.15 -14.51 22.43
CA ALA A 285 -19.28 -15.40 22.66
C ALA A 285 -19.63 -15.56 24.15
N GLN A 286 -18.63 -15.45 25.02
CA GLN A 286 -18.79 -15.50 26.47
C GLN A 286 -19.04 -14.11 27.10
N ALA A 287 -19.13 -13.05 26.29
CA ALA A 287 -19.20 -11.65 26.72
C ALA A 287 -18.03 -11.21 27.65
N GLN A 288 -16.85 -11.81 27.46
CA GLN A 288 -15.64 -11.61 28.26
C GLN A 288 -14.53 -10.87 27.51
N LEU A 289 -14.85 -10.21 26.39
CA LEU A 289 -13.86 -9.45 25.64
C LEU A 289 -13.25 -8.33 26.52
N PRO A 290 -11.92 -8.31 26.74
CA PRO A 290 -11.28 -7.36 27.66
C PRO A 290 -11.59 -5.90 27.31
N ALA A 291 -11.77 -5.07 28.34
CA ALA A 291 -12.01 -3.63 28.14
C ALA A 291 -10.85 -2.95 27.39
N ALA A 292 -9.61 -3.29 27.75
CA ALA A 292 -8.42 -2.80 27.08
C ALA A 292 -8.36 -3.21 25.60
N PHE A 293 -8.84 -4.42 25.25
CA PHE A 293 -8.91 -4.85 23.85
C PHE A 293 -9.95 -4.06 23.06
N ARG A 294 -11.14 -3.81 23.63
CA ARG A 294 -12.14 -2.92 23.01
C ARG A 294 -11.60 -1.51 22.77
N GLN A 295 -10.83 -0.99 23.72
CA GLN A 295 -10.18 0.31 23.61
C GLN A 295 -9.10 0.30 22.52
N ALA A 296 -8.27 -0.75 22.43
CA ALA A 296 -7.27 -0.90 21.37
C ALA A 296 -7.90 -0.96 19.97
N VAL A 297 -9.03 -1.67 19.83
CA VAL A 297 -9.83 -1.68 18.59
C VAL A 297 -10.33 -0.26 18.28
N CYS A 298 -10.88 0.47 19.27
CA CYS A 298 -11.34 1.84 19.05
C CYS A 298 -10.19 2.79 18.67
N MET A 299 -9.02 2.66 19.31
CA MET A 299 -7.82 3.42 18.97
C MET A 299 -7.33 3.12 17.56
N THR A 300 -7.38 1.85 17.15
CA THR A 300 -7.00 1.39 15.81
C THR A 300 -7.84 2.09 14.75
N TYR A 301 -9.17 2.07 14.89
CA TYR A 301 -10.06 2.57 13.83
C TYR A 301 -10.42 4.05 13.93
N PHE A 302 -10.56 4.59 15.15
CA PHE A 302 -11.02 5.96 15.38
C PHE A 302 -9.94 6.89 15.93
N GLY A 303 -8.83 6.35 16.47
CA GLY A 303 -7.82 7.16 17.15
C GLY A 303 -8.25 7.66 18.52
N GLN A 304 -9.26 7.04 19.13
CA GLN A 304 -9.75 7.38 20.46
C GLN A 304 -10.17 6.12 21.21
N LEU A 305 -10.12 6.16 22.55
CA LEU A 305 -10.38 4.98 23.39
C LEU A 305 -11.84 4.53 23.39
N ALA A 306 -12.77 5.39 22.95
CA ALA A 306 -14.20 5.12 22.89
C ALA A 306 -14.72 5.23 21.46
N GLU A 307 -15.75 4.46 21.14
CA GLU A 307 -16.46 4.56 19.87
C GLU A 307 -17.11 5.95 19.72
N PRO A 308 -16.86 6.69 18.63
CA PRO A 308 -17.57 7.94 18.36
C PRO A 308 -19.04 7.66 18.02
N GLN A 309 -19.90 8.67 18.18
CA GLN A 309 -21.26 8.57 17.64
C GLN A 309 -21.19 8.39 16.12
N PRO A 310 -21.99 7.46 15.55
CA PRO A 310 -21.99 7.25 14.11
C PRO A 310 -22.38 8.55 13.40
N GLU A 311 -21.59 8.94 12.38
CA GLU A 311 -21.95 10.05 11.51
C GLU A 311 -23.25 9.70 10.75
N PRO A 312 -24.18 10.65 10.58
CA PRO A 312 -25.46 10.44 9.90
C PRO A 312 -25.33 10.11 8.41
#